data_AF-A0A954QY93-F1
#
_entry.id   AF-A0A954QY93-F1
#
_cell.length_a   1.000
_cell.length_b   1.000
_cell.length_c   1.000
_cell.angle_alpha   90.00
_cell.angle_beta   90.00
_cell.angle_gamma   90.00
#
_symmetry.space_group_name_H-M   'P 1'
#
loop_
_entity.id
_entity.type
_entity.pdbx_description
1 polymer ?
#
loop_
_entity_poly.entity_id
_entity_poly.type
_entity_poly.pdbx_seq_one_letter_code
_entity_poly.pdbx_strand_id
1 'polypeptide(L)'
;LSRHDVDRLRADGAVDGNWLQLALIAPGTEERQILGRCLLLEPTGTSVVSDIDDTIKHTDVASRRSLLANTFLHEFRSIDGMSNLYRQWADQGAVFHYVSSSPWQLFDPLSELCETAGFPCGMRIGSFRKDQFQETVNQIVDRCVGGRLQT
;
A
#
# COMPACT_ATOMS: atom_id res chain seq x y z
N LEU A 1 8.77 9.00 15.21
CA LEU A 1 10.01 9.72 14.83
C LEU A 1 9.74 11.21 14.96
N SER A 2 10.64 12.00 15.54
CA SER A 2 10.49 13.46 15.52
C SER A 2 10.81 14.01 14.12
N ARG A 3 10.37 15.23 13.80
CA ARG A 3 10.76 15.91 12.54
C ARG A 3 12.29 15.98 12.39
N HIS A 4 12.97 16.28 13.49
CA HIS A 4 14.43 16.33 13.52
C HIS A 4 15.08 14.98 13.20
N ASP A 5 14.52 13.86 13.66
CA ASP A 5 15.03 12.52 13.31
C ASP A 5 14.84 12.23 11.82
N VAL A 6 13.69 12.61 11.25
CA VAL A 6 13.41 12.43 9.82
C VAL A 6 14.35 13.28 8.96
N ASP A 7 14.61 14.52 9.35
CA ASP A 7 15.53 15.42 8.64
C ASP A 7 16.96 14.86 8.65
N ARG A 8 17.41 14.32 9.79
CA ARG A 8 18.70 13.63 9.89
C ARG A 8 18.75 12.41 8.97
N LEU A 9 17.72 11.56 8.99
CA LEU A 9 17.64 10.37 8.12
C LEU A 9 17.62 10.74 6.62
N ARG A 10 16.98 11.86 6.26
CA ARG A 10 17.03 12.42 4.89
C ARG A 10 18.45 12.84 4.53
N ALA A 11 19.15 13.56 5.41
CA ALA A 11 20.53 14.00 5.18
C ALA A 11 21.51 12.83 5.05
N ASP A 12 21.28 11.74 5.79
CA ASP A 12 22.09 10.52 5.75
C ASP A 12 21.77 9.62 4.53
N GLY A 13 20.83 10.03 3.67
CA GLY A 13 20.46 9.31 2.45
C GLY A 13 19.57 8.08 2.68
N ALA A 14 19.05 7.89 3.89
CA ALA A 14 18.16 6.76 4.21
C ALA A 14 16.73 6.93 3.65
N VAL A 15 16.41 8.11 3.10
CA VAL A 15 15.09 8.46 2.57
C VAL A 15 15.19 8.75 1.07
N ASP A 16 14.43 8.01 0.27
CA ASP A 16 14.25 8.23 -1.16
C ASP A 16 12.84 8.76 -1.45
N GLY A 17 12.74 10.03 -1.86
CA GLY A 17 11.46 10.75 -1.94
C GLY A 17 10.78 10.81 -0.56
N ASN A 18 9.71 10.04 -0.40
CA ASN A 18 8.98 9.88 0.86
C ASN A 18 9.12 8.46 1.46
N TRP A 19 9.99 7.62 0.91
CA TRP A 19 10.22 6.27 1.39
C TRP A 19 11.46 6.22 2.27
N LEU A 20 11.28 5.91 3.55
CA LEU A 20 12.36 5.57 4.46
C LEU A 20 12.72 4.09 4.28
N GLN A 21 13.99 3.80 4.00
CA GLN A 21 14.50 2.44 3.97
C GLN A 21 14.86 1.97 5.39
N LEU A 22 14.46 0.75 5.73
CA LEU A 22 14.70 0.14 7.03
C LEU A 22 15.45 -1.18 6.84
N ALA A 23 16.46 -1.43 7.66
CA ALA A 23 17.08 -2.73 7.77
C ALA A 23 16.70 -3.34 9.13
N LEU A 24 15.99 -4.47 9.10
CA LEU A 24 15.67 -5.26 10.27
C LEU A 24 16.79 -6.29 10.47
N ILE A 25 17.45 -6.21 11.62
CA ILE A 25 18.46 -7.16 12.06
C ILE A 25 17.84 -7.99 13.18
N ALA A 26 17.54 -9.26 12.90
CA ALA A 26 17.00 -10.15 13.91
C ALA A 26 18.13 -10.74 14.78
N PRO A 27 17.92 -10.87 16.11
CA PRO A 27 18.90 -11.50 16.99
C PRO A 27 19.25 -12.91 16.52
N GLY A 28 20.55 -13.22 16.41
CA GLY A 28 21.02 -14.54 15.95
C GLY A 28 21.05 -14.72 14.42
N THR A 29 20.71 -13.70 13.63
CA THR A 29 20.86 -13.70 12.17
C THR A 29 21.52 -12.41 11.68
N GLU A 30 22.66 -12.05 12.27
CA GLU A 30 23.37 -10.79 11.94
C GLU A 30 23.78 -10.72 10.46
N GLU A 31 23.97 -11.86 9.80
CA GLU A 31 24.25 -11.94 8.36
C GLU A 31 23.02 -11.72 7.48
N ARG A 32 21.79 -11.83 8.02
CA ARG A 32 20.55 -11.71 7.24
C ARG A 32 19.77 -10.47 7.64
N GLN A 33 19.97 -9.42 6.86
CA GLN A 33 19.14 -8.22 6.94
C GLN A 33 17.84 -8.42 6.14
N ILE A 34 16.71 -8.08 6.76
CA ILE A 34 15.44 -7.97 6.05
C ILE A 34 15.22 -6.48 5.76
N LEU A 35 15.16 -6.13 4.48
CA LEU A 35 14.90 -4.76 4.08
C LEU A 35 13.38 -4.49 4.09
N GLY A 36 13.01 -3.38 4.72
CA GLY A 36 11.67 -2.85 4.76
C GLY A 36 11.64 -1.42 4.22
N ARG A 37 10.44 -0.92 3.94
CA ARG A 37 10.21 0.47 3.58
C ARG A 37 9.04 1.02 4.37
N CYS A 38 9.16 2.27 4.82
CA CYS A 38 8.08 3.02 5.42
C CYS A 38 7.79 4.26 4.59
N LEU A 39 6.50 4.49 4.32
CA LEU A 39 6.05 5.71 3.66
C LEU A 39 5.90 6.81 4.72
N LEU A 40 6.65 7.89 4.56
CA LEU A 40 6.55 9.08 5.38
C LEU A 40 5.42 9.96 4.84
N LEU A 41 4.45 10.26 5.70
CA LEU A 41 3.31 11.12 5.37
C LEU A 41 3.46 12.49 6.04
N GLU A 42 3.00 13.52 5.34
CA GLU A 42 2.82 14.83 5.95
C GLU A 42 1.65 14.81 6.95
N PRO A 43 1.67 15.65 7.99
CA PRO A 43 0.58 15.71 8.98
C PRO A 43 -0.78 16.10 8.39
N THR A 44 -0.79 16.71 7.21
CA THR A 44 -2.00 17.14 6.50
C THR A 44 -1.85 16.80 5.02
N GLY A 45 -2.94 16.38 4.39
CA GLY A 45 -2.97 16.03 2.98
C GLY A 45 -4.14 15.08 2.68
N THR A 46 -4.12 14.50 1.49
CA THR A 46 -5.14 13.53 1.06
C THR A 46 -4.52 12.13 0.98
N SER A 47 -5.07 11.18 1.73
CA SER A 47 -4.75 9.76 1.60
C SER A 47 -5.90 9.02 0.94
N VAL A 48 -5.60 8.22 -0.08
CA VAL A 48 -6.54 7.32 -0.75
C VAL A 48 -6.29 5.91 -0.25
N VAL A 49 -7.27 5.34 0.44
CA VAL A 49 -7.28 3.91 0.81
C VAL A 49 -8.11 3.18 -0.24
N SER A 50 -7.46 2.32 -1.02
CA SER A 50 -8.09 1.59 -2.12
C SER A 50 -8.09 0.10 -1.85
N ASP A 51 -9.24 -0.56 -1.98
CA ASP A 51 -9.28 -2.01 -2.17
C ASP A 51 -8.59 -2.39 -3.49
N ILE A 52 -8.23 -3.67 -3.63
CA ILE A 52 -7.63 -4.21 -4.84
C ILE A 52 -8.67 -4.95 -5.69
N ASP A 53 -9.31 -5.96 -5.10
CA ASP A 53 -10.16 -6.91 -5.82
C ASP A 53 -11.47 -6.26 -6.28
N ASP A 54 -11.75 -6.32 -7.58
CA ASP A 54 -12.84 -5.64 -8.30
C ASP A 54 -12.85 -4.10 -8.14
N THR A 55 -11.75 -3.51 -7.70
CA THR A 55 -11.53 -2.04 -7.70
C THR A 55 -10.45 -1.65 -8.70
N ILE A 56 -9.27 -2.28 -8.64
CA ILE A 56 -8.18 -2.07 -9.61
C ILE A 56 -7.78 -3.35 -10.34
N LYS A 57 -8.19 -4.52 -9.86
CA LYS A 57 -7.93 -5.84 -10.43
C LYS A 57 -9.26 -6.53 -10.71
N HIS A 58 -9.44 -7.11 -11.90
CA HIS A 58 -10.57 -7.99 -12.17
C HIS A 58 -10.44 -9.31 -11.41
N THR A 59 -11.31 -9.52 -10.43
CA THR A 59 -11.32 -10.71 -9.58
C THR A 59 -12.64 -11.48 -9.68
N ASP A 60 -13.78 -10.80 -9.84
CA ASP A 60 -15.15 -11.34 -9.81
C ASP A 60 -15.45 -12.07 -8.50
N VAL A 61 -15.37 -11.32 -7.39
CA VAL A 61 -15.55 -11.82 -6.02
C VAL A 61 -16.95 -12.39 -5.75
N ALA A 62 -17.95 -12.01 -6.55
CA ALA A 62 -19.31 -12.50 -6.44
C ALA A 62 -19.45 -13.97 -6.87
N SER A 63 -18.58 -14.45 -7.76
CA SER A 63 -18.55 -15.82 -8.27
C SER A 63 -17.34 -16.57 -7.73
N ARG A 64 -17.55 -17.54 -6.83
CA ARG A 64 -16.46 -18.36 -6.27
C ARG A 64 -15.61 -19.04 -7.36
N ARG A 65 -16.24 -19.48 -8.45
CA ARG A 65 -15.53 -20.12 -9.57
C ARG A 65 -14.63 -19.11 -10.29
N SER A 66 -15.17 -17.95 -10.64
CA SER A 66 -14.42 -16.90 -11.34
C SER A 66 -13.30 -16.34 -10.45
N LEU A 67 -13.60 -16.06 -9.18
CA LEU A 67 -12.65 -15.65 -8.15
C LEU A 67 -11.42 -16.56 -8.13
N LEU A 68 -11.61 -17.87 -8.03
CA LEU A 68 -10.50 -18.82 -7.98
C LEU A 68 -9.72 -18.86 -9.31
N ALA A 69 -10.43 -18.84 -10.44
CA ALA A 69 -9.78 -18.85 -11.75
C ALA A 69 -8.95 -17.58 -11.99
N ASN A 70 -9.51 -16.40 -11.74
CA ASN A 70 -8.83 -15.11 -11.89
C ASN A 70 -7.69 -14.90 -10.89
N THR A 71 -7.72 -15.60 -9.75
CA THR A 71 -6.70 -15.47 -8.71
C THR A 71 -5.54 -16.46 -8.91
N PHE A 72 -5.81 -17.67 -9.37
CA PHE A 72 -4.81 -18.75 -9.38
C PHE A 72 -4.50 -19.34 -10.75
N LEU A 73 -5.33 -19.09 -11.77
CA LEU A 73 -5.20 -19.71 -13.10
C LEU A 73 -4.95 -18.72 -14.22
N HIS A 74 -5.32 -17.45 -14.03
CA HIS A 74 -5.18 -16.40 -15.04
C HIS A 74 -4.19 -15.32 -14.59
N GLU A 75 -3.58 -14.67 -15.59
CA GLU A 75 -2.83 -13.43 -15.36
C GLU A 75 -3.76 -12.35 -14.78
N PHE A 76 -3.21 -11.54 -13.88
CA PHE A 76 -3.96 -10.44 -13.29
C PHE A 76 -4.22 -9.37 -14.35
N ARG A 77 -5.47 -8.92 -14.41
CA ARG A 77 -5.89 -7.85 -15.32
C ARG A 77 -6.34 -6.65 -14.51
N SER A 78 -5.80 -5.49 -14.85
CA SER A 78 -6.23 -4.23 -14.26
C SER A 78 -7.59 -3.83 -14.80
N ILE A 79 -8.33 -3.05 -14.01
CA ILE A 79 -9.58 -2.43 -14.44
C ILE A 79 -9.26 -1.19 -15.27
N ASP A 80 -9.83 -1.12 -16.48
CA ASP A 80 -9.59 -0.05 -17.44
C ASP A 80 -9.92 1.34 -16.87
N GLY A 81 -9.03 2.30 -17.12
CA GLY A 81 -9.19 3.70 -16.70
C GLY A 81 -8.84 3.99 -15.24
N MET A 82 -8.79 2.97 -14.36
CA MET A 82 -8.50 3.19 -12.93
C MET A 82 -7.09 3.70 -12.67
N SER A 83 -6.09 3.21 -13.40
CA SER A 83 -4.72 3.70 -13.24
C SER A 83 -4.59 5.17 -13.68
N ASN A 84 -5.30 5.58 -14.73
CA ASN A 84 -5.34 6.98 -15.17
C ASN A 84 -5.95 7.88 -14.10
N LEU A 85 -7.10 7.48 -13.53
CA LEU A 85 -7.75 8.21 -12.45
C LEU A 85 -6.84 8.34 -11.23
N TYR A 86 -6.20 7.25 -10.82
CA TYR A 86 -5.34 7.25 -9.64
C TYR A 86 -4.10 8.11 -9.86
N ARG A 87 -3.51 8.10 -11.06
CA ARG A 87 -2.41 9.01 -11.39
C ARG A 87 -2.83 10.48 -11.33
N GLN A 88 -4.01 10.83 -11.83
CA GLN A 88 -4.52 12.22 -11.72
C GLN A 88 -4.65 12.68 -10.27
N TRP A 89 -5.09 11.80 -9.35
CA TRP A 89 -5.14 12.13 -7.93
C TRP A 89 -3.74 12.18 -7.30
N ALA A 90 -2.83 11.30 -7.69
CA ALA A 90 -1.44 11.35 -7.25
C ALA A 90 -0.75 12.66 -7.68
N ASP A 91 -0.99 13.12 -8.91
CA ASP A 91 -0.49 14.40 -9.43
C ASP A 91 -1.05 15.61 -8.65
N GLN A 92 -2.19 15.44 -7.99
CA GLN A 92 -2.79 16.44 -7.09
C GLN A 92 -2.28 16.32 -5.63
N GLY A 93 -1.32 15.41 -5.37
CA GLY A 93 -0.72 15.22 -4.06
C GLY A 93 -1.38 14.15 -3.20
N ALA A 94 -2.29 13.34 -3.75
CA ALA A 94 -2.87 12.23 -3.01
C ALA A 94 -1.87 11.08 -2.80
N VAL A 95 -1.84 10.51 -1.60
CA VAL A 95 -0.98 9.37 -1.25
C VAL A 95 -1.80 8.09 -1.17
N PHE A 96 -1.31 7.01 -1.79
CA PHE A 96 -2.07 5.77 -1.96
C PHE A 96 -1.70 4.68 -0.94
N HIS A 97 -2.74 4.02 -0.43
CA HIS A 97 -2.66 2.87 0.46
C HIS A 97 -3.57 1.77 -0.08
N TYR A 98 -2.98 0.68 -0.58
CA TYR A 98 -3.72 -0.44 -1.16
C TYR A 98 -3.97 -1.52 -0.11
N VAL A 99 -5.22 -1.96 0.00
CA VAL A 99 -5.65 -3.04 0.89
C VAL A 99 -6.19 -4.20 0.06
N SER A 100 -5.88 -5.44 0.46
CA SER A 100 -6.45 -6.63 -0.18
C SER A 100 -6.70 -7.72 0.84
N SER A 101 -7.77 -8.48 0.63
CA SER A 101 -8.06 -9.71 1.37
C SER A 101 -7.46 -10.95 0.73
N SER A 102 -6.68 -10.79 -0.34
CA SER A 102 -5.97 -11.90 -0.98
C SER A 102 -4.95 -12.52 -0.02
N PRO A 103 -4.64 -13.83 -0.14
CA PRO A 103 -3.58 -14.46 0.65
C PRO A 103 -2.24 -13.72 0.50
N TRP A 104 -1.46 -13.63 1.58
CA TRP A 104 -0.20 -12.88 1.59
C TRP A 104 0.81 -13.35 0.54
N GLN A 105 0.72 -14.62 0.10
CA GLN A 105 1.54 -15.18 -0.97
C GLN A 105 1.33 -14.48 -2.32
N LEU A 106 0.25 -13.73 -2.49
CA LEU A 106 -0.04 -12.94 -3.69
C LEU A 106 0.50 -11.51 -3.60
N PHE A 107 1.26 -11.15 -2.55
CA PHE A 107 1.81 -9.81 -2.39
C PHE A 107 2.68 -9.38 -3.58
N ASP A 108 3.60 -10.23 -4.02
CA ASP A 108 4.50 -9.90 -5.14
C ASP A 108 3.73 -9.81 -6.47
N PRO A 109 2.88 -10.79 -6.87
CA PRO A 109 2.06 -10.67 -8.07
C PRO A 109 1.13 -9.44 -8.09
N LEU A 110 0.56 -9.06 -6.94
CA LEU A 110 -0.25 -7.85 -6.82
C LEU A 110 0.59 -6.58 -6.93
N SER A 111 1.83 -6.62 -6.45
CA SER A 111 2.76 -5.49 -6.59
C SER A 111 3.14 -5.28 -8.06
N GLU A 112 3.46 -6.36 -8.75
CA GLU A 112 3.75 -6.37 -10.18
C GLU A 112 2.58 -5.88 -11.03
N LEU A 113 1.34 -6.29 -10.73
CA LEU A 113 0.14 -5.78 -11.40
C LEU A 113 0.07 -4.25 -11.33
N CYS A 114 0.25 -3.68 -10.14
CA CYS A 114 0.17 -2.23 -9.96
C CYS A 114 1.27 -1.51 -10.75
N GLU A 115 2.50 -2.02 -10.71
CA GLU A 115 3.65 -1.43 -11.40
C GLU A 115 3.46 -1.49 -12.92
N THR A 116 3.12 -2.66 -13.46
CA THR A 116 2.91 -2.89 -14.89
C THR A 116 1.72 -2.12 -15.45
N ALA A 117 0.63 -1.99 -14.68
CA ALA A 117 -0.56 -1.21 -15.08
C ALA A 117 -0.43 0.30 -14.80
N GLY A 118 0.70 0.75 -14.24
CA GLY A 118 1.00 2.17 -14.02
C GLY A 118 0.17 2.81 -12.91
N PHE A 119 -0.17 2.08 -11.86
CA PHE A 119 -0.78 2.63 -10.66
C PHE A 119 0.26 3.41 -9.82
N PRO A 120 -0.15 4.47 -9.10
CA PRO A 120 0.76 5.19 -8.22
C PRO A 120 1.42 4.27 -7.18
N CYS A 121 2.70 4.51 -6.90
CA CYS A 121 3.39 3.85 -5.81
C CYS A 121 2.67 4.15 -4.48
N GLY A 122 2.48 3.13 -3.65
CA GLY A 122 1.73 3.26 -2.42
C GLY A 122 2.07 2.17 -1.42
N MET A 123 1.66 2.38 -0.17
CA MET A 123 1.79 1.37 0.87
C MET A 123 0.82 0.23 0.59
N ARG A 124 1.27 -1.03 0.76
CA ARG A 124 0.42 -2.22 0.63
C ARG A 124 0.21 -2.87 1.99
N ILE A 125 -1.03 -3.24 2.28
CA ILE A 125 -1.42 -3.83 3.57
C ILE A 125 -1.88 -5.26 3.32
N GLY A 126 -1.02 -6.23 3.65
CA GLY A 126 -1.19 -7.65 3.31
C GLY A 126 -1.99 -8.51 4.28
N SER A 127 -2.49 -7.94 5.39
CA SER A 127 -3.34 -8.65 6.36
C SER A 127 -4.55 -7.80 6.67
N PHE A 128 -5.49 -7.78 5.72
CA PHE A 128 -6.69 -6.97 5.80
C PHE A 128 -7.94 -7.86 5.78
N ARG A 129 -8.79 -7.74 6.80
CA ARG A 129 -10.14 -8.31 6.75
C ARG A 129 -11.13 -7.20 6.36
N LYS A 130 -11.90 -7.42 5.29
CA LYS A 130 -12.81 -6.41 4.71
C LYS A 130 -13.88 -5.92 5.69
N ASP A 131 -14.29 -6.74 6.65
CA ASP A 131 -15.23 -6.38 7.72
C ASP A 131 -14.65 -5.33 8.71
N GLN A 132 -13.34 -5.12 8.70
CA GLN A 132 -12.63 -4.13 9.54
C GLN A 132 -12.10 -2.95 8.72
N PHE A 133 -12.65 -2.67 7.52
CA PHE A 133 -12.22 -1.54 6.68
C PHE A 133 -12.20 -0.22 7.44
N GLN A 134 -13.30 0.11 8.13
CA GLN A 134 -13.40 1.35 8.90
C GLN A 134 -12.38 1.41 10.04
N GLU A 135 -12.16 0.30 10.74
CA GLU A 135 -11.18 0.23 11.83
C GLU A 135 -9.74 0.34 11.30
N THR A 136 -9.46 -0.19 10.11
CA THR A 136 -8.16 -0.08 9.46
C THR A 136 -7.91 1.33 8.95
N VAL A 137 -8.91 1.97 8.34
CA VAL A 137 -8.84 3.39 7.97
C VAL A 137 -8.60 4.24 9.22
N ASN A 138 -9.31 3.96 10.31
CA ASN A 138 -9.09 4.65 11.59
C ASN A 138 -7.68 4.39 12.14
N GLN A 139 -7.14 3.16 12.04
CA GLN A 139 -5.76 2.87 12.46
C GLN A 139 -4.72 3.55 11.57
N ILE A 140 -4.96 3.64 10.25
CA ILE A 140 -4.08 4.37 9.33
C ILE A 140 -4.12 5.85 9.69
N VAL A 141 -5.32 6.43 9.87
CA VAL A 141 -5.46 7.82 10.28
C VAL A 141 -4.80 8.04 11.64
N ASP A 142 -5.15 7.30 12.69
CA ASP A 142 -4.64 7.46 14.05
C ASP A 142 -3.12 7.22 14.16
N ARG A 143 -2.54 6.35 13.32
CA ARG A 143 -1.08 6.07 13.34
C ARG A 143 -0.27 6.98 12.43
N CYS A 144 -0.84 7.47 11.34
CA CYS A 144 -0.14 8.32 10.36
C CYS A 144 -0.35 9.82 10.61
N VAL A 145 -1.51 10.20 11.16
CA VAL A 145 -1.90 11.57 11.45
C VAL A 145 -2.34 11.58 12.91
N GLY A 146 -1.67 12.31 13.79
CA GLY A 146 -2.12 12.46 15.18
C GLY A 146 -3.45 13.24 15.33
N GLY A 147 -4.45 13.02 14.47
CA GLY A 147 -5.66 13.81 14.33
C GLY A 147 -6.87 12.96 13.93
N ARG A 148 -8.01 13.29 14.54
CA ARG A 148 -9.31 12.64 14.35
C ARG A 148 -9.84 12.79 12.92
N LEU A 149 -10.39 11.70 12.37
CA LEU A 149 -11.32 11.75 11.23
C LEU A 149 -12.53 12.64 11.60
N GLN A 150 -12.79 13.67 10.79
CA GLN A 150 -14.11 14.28 10.73
C GLN A 150 -14.91 13.58 9.64
N THR A 151 -16.06 13.04 10.06
CA THR A 151 -17.11 12.46 9.20
C THR A 151 -18.00 13.52 8.59
#